data_AF-A0A9X1DNM8-F1
#
_entry.id   AF-A0A9X1DNM8-F1
#
_cell.length_a   1.000
_cell.length_b   1.000
_cell.length_c   1.000
_cell.angle_alpha   90.00
_cell.angle_beta   90.00
_cell.angle_gamma   90.00
#
_symmetry.space_group_name_H-M   'P 1'
#
loop_
_entity.id
_entity.type
_entity.pdbx_description
1 polymer ?
#
loop_
_entity_poly.entity_id
_entity_poly.type
_entity_poly.pdbx_seq_one_letter_code
_entity_poly.pdbx_strand_id
1 'polypeptide(L)' 'MAIKLQTLLNRAKENMGSGMNPVVNETILEVVKLAYEAGIFVQITAGYRSFREQNELYERGRTNKSKPIVTYARGGAILA' A
#
# COMPACT_ATOMS: atom_id res chain seq x y z
N MET A 1 -21.74 -0.38 -13.62
CA MET A 1 -21.82 -0.96 -12.26
C MET A 1 -21.14 0.02 -11.31
N ALA A 2 -21.84 0.59 -10.33
CA ALA A 2 -21.23 1.53 -9.39
C ALA A 2 -20.40 0.76 -8.34
N ILE A 3 -19.16 1.19 -8.09
CA ILE A 3 -18.31 0.60 -7.05
C ILE A 3 -18.91 0.98 -5.69
N LYS A 4 -19.13 0.00 -4.81
CA LYS A 4 -19.66 0.26 -3.46
C LYS A 4 -18.53 0.75 -2.55
N LEU A 5 -18.81 1.73 -1.68
CA LEU A 5 -17.86 2.21 -0.66
C LEU A 5 -17.26 1.06 0.16
N GLN A 6 -18.07 0.09 0.57
CA GLN A 6 -17.59 -1.07 1.34
C GLN A 6 -16.53 -1.88 0.59
N THR A 7 -16.63 -1.97 -0.74
CA THR A 7 -15.63 -2.64 -1.57
C THR A 7 -14.28 -1.92 -1.50
N LEU A 8 -14.27 -0.59 -1.50
CA LEU A 8 -13.04 0.20 -1.36
C LEU A 8 -12.45 0.07 0.05
N LEU A 9 -13.29 0.13 1.08
CA LEU A 9 -12.86 -0.02 2.48
C LEU A 9 -12.26 -1.40 2.75
N ASN A 10 -12.84 -2.47 2.21
CA ASN A 10 -12.31 -3.82 2.37
C ASN A 10 -10.93 -3.96 1.70
N ARG A 11 -10.81 -3.52 0.43
CA ARG A 11 -9.53 -3.54 -0.29
C ARG A 11 -8.47 -2.69 0.41
N ALA A 12 -8.85 -1.54 0.97
CA ALA A 12 -7.94 -0.72 1.75
C ALA A 12 -7.40 -1.47 2.97
N LYS A 13 -8.27 -2.11 3.76
CA LYS A 13 -7.86 -2.91 4.93
C LYS A 13 -6.93 -4.06 4.55
N GLU A 14 -7.24 -4.77 3.46
CA GLU A 14 -6.40 -5.87 2.95
C GLU A 14 -5.02 -5.38 2.52
N ASN A 15 -4.95 -4.30 1.73
CA ASN A 15 -3.71 -3.81 1.15
C ASN A 15 -2.82 -3.01 2.11
N MET A 16 -3.40 -2.44 3.18
CA MET A 16 -2.62 -1.73 4.19
C MET A 16 -1.76 -2.67 5.04
N GLY A 17 -2.22 -3.90 5.28
CA GLY A 17 -1.49 -4.90 6.06
C GLY A 17 -1.46 -4.61 7.57
N SER A 18 -1.11 -5.62 8.36
CA SER A 18 -1.18 -5.57 9.84
C SER A 18 -0.08 -4.75 10.51
N GLY A 19 1.02 -4.44 9.80
CA GLY A 19 2.14 -3.67 10.36
C GLY A 19 1.96 -2.14 10.26
N MET A 20 0.84 -1.66 9.73
CA MET A 20 0.56 -0.22 9.66
C MET A 20 0.26 0.36 11.04
N ASN A 21 0.68 1.61 11.26
CA ASN A 21 0.30 2.35 12.45
C ASN A 21 -1.24 2.49 12.52
N PRO A 22 -1.89 2.17 13.66
CA PRO A 22 -3.34 2.23 13.81
C PRO A 22 -3.96 3.59 13.43
N VAL A 23 -3.30 4.69 13.79
CA VAL A 23 -3.77 6.05 13.47
C VAL A 23 -3.80 6.28 11.96
N VAL A 24 -2.77 5.80 11.25
CA VAL A 24 -2.71 5.92 9.79
C VAL A 24 -3.78 5.04 9.12
N ASN A 25 -4.02 3.83 9.63
CA ASN A 25 -5.09 2.96 9.14
C ASN A 25 -6.46 3.65 9.26
N GLU A 26 -6.79 4.20 10.43
CA GLU A 26 -8.05 4.88 10.67
C GLU A 26 -8.21 6.12 9.76
N THR A 27 -7.15 6.93 9.66
CA THR A 27 -7.12 8.14 8.82
C THR A 27 -7.33 7.79 7.34
N ILE A 28 -6.69 6.74 6.82
CA ILE A 28 -6.87 6.32 5.43
C ILE A 28 -8.31 5.88 5.15
N LEU A 29 -8.95 5.15 6.09
CA LEU A 29 -10.35 4.75 5.93
C LEU A 29 -11.29 5.96 5.90
N GLU A 30 -10.99 7.02 6.65
CA GLU A 30 -11.71 8.28 6.59
C GLU A 30 -11.52 8.99 5.24
N VAL A 31 -10.29 9.08 4.75
CA VAL A 31 -9.98 9.64 3.42
C VAL A 31 -10.75 8.91 2.31
N VAL A 32 -10.84 7.57 2.37
CA VAL A 32 -11.61 6.78 1.39
C VAL A 32 -13.10 7.13 1.44
N LYS A 33 -13.68 7.38 2.63
CA LYS A 33 -15.09 7.79 2.76
C LYS A 33 -15.32 9.18 2.19
N LEU A 34 -14.50 10.16 2.59
CA LEU A 34 -14.61 11.55 2.11
C LEU A 34 -14.43 11.65 0.60
N ALA A 35 -13.46 10.93 0.04
CA ALA A 35 -13.26 10.88 -1.40
C ALA A 35 -14.47 10.28 -2.13
N TYR A 36 -15.05 9.21 -1.58
CA TYR A 36 -16.24 8.58 -2.15
C TYR A 36 -17.45 9.52 -2.16
N GLU A 37 -17.67 10.28 -1.08
CA GLU A 37 -18.71 11.32 -1.01
C GLU A 37 -18.49 12.43 -2.04
N ALA A 38 -17.23 12.75 -2.35
CA ALA A 38 -16.85 13.67 -3.41
C ALA A 38 -16.90 13.06 -4.83
N GLY A 39 -17.31 11.80 -4.99
CA GLY A 39 -17.35 11.10 -6.28
C GLY A 39 -15.99 10.59 -6.77
N ILE A 40 -14.98 10.55 -5.91
CA ILE A 40 -13.61 10.10 -6.19
C ILE A 40 -13.41 8.70 -5.59
N PHE A 41 -13.18 7.70 -6.46
CA PHE A 41 -13.03 6.30 -6.03
C PHE A 41 -11.55 5.96 -5.78
N VAL A 42 -11.10 6.13 -4.53
CA VAL A 42 -9.71 5.87 -4.13
C VAL A 42 -9.46 4.38 -3.90
N GLN A 43 -8.37 3.86 -4.47
CA GLN A 43 -7.89 2.50 -4.22
C GLN A 43 -6.49 2.54 -3.61
N ILE A 44 -6.36 1.97 -2.41
CA ILE A 44 -5.08 1.75 -1.76
C ILE A 44 -4.43 0.51 -2.37
N THR A 45 -3.18 0.62 -2.82
CA THR A 45 -2.46 -0.45 -3.53
C THR A 45 -1.35 -1.09 -2.71
N ALA A 46 -0.86 -0.40 -1.68
CA ALA A 46 0.13 -0.91 -0.73
C ALA A 46 0.10 -0.10 0.57
N GLY A 47 0.43 -0.73 1.69
CA GLY A 47 0.67 -0.06 2.98
C GLY A 47 2.00 -0.50 3.61
N TYR A 48 1.94 -1.21 4.74
CA TYR A 48 3.12 -1.67 5.43
C TYR A 48 3.92 -2.66 4.58
N ARG A 49 5.24 -2.58 4.72
CA ARG A 49 6.19 -3.52 4.13
C ARG A 49 7.33 -3.80 5.09
N SER A 50 7.61 -5.07 5.34
CA SER A 50 8.72 -5.49 6.19
C SER A 50 10.08 -5.27 5.52
N PHE A 51 11.14 -5.31 6.32
CA PHE A 51 12.51 -5.25 5.82
C PHE A 51 12.81 -6.34 4.78
N ARG A 52 12.35 -7.57 5.03
CA ARG A 52 12.56 -8.70 4.13
C ARG A 52 11.88 -8.49 2.78
N GLU A 53 10.60 -8.14 2.79
CA GLU A 53 9.83 -7.88 1.56
C GLU A 53 10.42 -6.71 0.76
N GLN A 54 10.91 -5.66 1.43
CA GLN A 54 11.56 -4.55 0.75
C GLN A 54 12.89 -4.96 0.11
N ASN A 55 13.68 -5.83 0.76
CA ASN A 55 14.91 -6.35 0.17
C ASN A 55 14.62 -7.21 -1.07
N GLU A 56 13.59 -8.06 -1.02
CA GLU A 56 13.16 -8.85 -2.19
C GLU A 56 12.74 -7.95 -3.38
N LEU A 57 12.10 -6.80 -3.11
CA LEU A 57 11.79 -5.81 -4.16
C LEU A 57 13.04 -5.11 -4.69
N TYR A 58 13.99 -4.77 -3.80
CA TYR A 58 15.26 -4.17 -4.19
C TYR A 58 16.09 -5.12 -5.06
N GLU A 59 16.03 -6.42 -4.84
CA GLU A 59 16.77 -7.42 -5.62
C GLU A 59 16.28 -7.58 -7.07
N ARG A 60 15.03 -7.19 -7.38
CA ARG A 60 14.48 -7.26 -8.75
C ARG A 60 15.28 -6.38 -9.71
N GLY A 61 15.61 -6.92 -10.89
CA GLY A 61 16.44 -6.29 -11.92
C GLY A 61 17.93 -6.22 -11.56
N ARG A 62 18.30 -6.47 -10.30
CA ARG A 62 19.68 -6.49 -9.81
C ARG A 62 20.23 -7.90 -9.79
N THR A 63 19.85 -8.70 -8.80
CA THR A 63 20.21 -10.12 -8.66
C THR A 63 19.16 -11.01 -9.31
N ASN A 64 17.87 -10.65 -9.22
CA ASN A 64 16.80 -11.31 -9.94
C ASN A 64 16.49 -10.60 -11.26
N LYS A 65 17.15 -11.03 -12.34
CA LYS A 65 17.04 -10.43 -13.68
C LYS A 65 15.69 -10.67 -14.39
N SER A 66 14.85 -11.57 -13.88
CA SER A 66 13.53 -11.88 -14.50
C SER A 66 12.46 -10.82 -14.27
N LYS A 67 12.70 -9.85 -13.38
CA LYS A 67 11.75 -8.79 -13.02
C LYS A 67 12.41 -7.42 -13.15
N PRO A 68 11.67 -6.35 -13.51
CA PRO A 68 12.22 -5.00 -13.59
C PRO A 68 12.55 -4.44 -12.19
N ILE A 69 13.42 -3.43 -12.16
CA ILE A 69 13.68 -2.64 -10.95
C ILE A 69 12.41 -1.84 -10.61
N VAL A 70 11.93 -1.96 -9.37
CA VAL A 70 10.73 -1.24 -8.89
C VAL A 70 10.99 -0.36 -7.66
N THR A 71 12.21 -0.42 -7.10
CA THR A 71 12.63 0.41 -5.96
C THR A 71 14.16 0.58 -5.95
N TYR A 72 14.60 1.70 -5.38
CA TYR A 72 16.02 1.97 -5.07
C TYR A 72 16.32 1.89 -3.57
N ALA A 73 15.30 1.83 -2.71
CA ALA A 73 15.48 1.74 -1.27
C ALA A 73 15.64 0.27 -0.81
N ARG A 74 16.65 0.00 0.02
CA ARG A 74 16.80 -1.27 0.75
C ARG A 74 15.85 -1.31 1.95
N GLY A 75 15.65 -2.49 2.54
CA GLY A 75 14.94 -2.63 3.80
C GLY A 75 15.52 -1.68 4.85
N GLY A 76 14.69 -0.79 5.39
CA GLY A 76 15.05 0.17 6.44
C GLY A 76 15.65 1.48 5.96
N ALA A 77 15.97 1.61 4.67
CA ALA A 77 16.39 2.89 4.09
C ALA A 77 15.23 3.89 3.91
N ILE A 78 13.98 3.46 4.13
CA ILE A 78 12.77 4.32 4.13
C ILE A 78 12.44 4.81 5.56
N LEU A 79 13.10 4.25 6.58
CA LEU A 79 12.93 4.64 7.99
C LEU A 79 14.04 5.60 8.47
N ALA A 80 14.77 6.22 7.55
CA ALA A 80 15.79 7.25 7.83
C ALA A 80 15.32 8.61 7.34
#